data_AF-A0A958Z259-F1
#
_entry.id   AF-A0A958Z259-F1
#
_cell.length_a   1.000
_cell.length_b   1.000
_cell.length_c   1.000
_cell.angle_alpha   90.00
_cell.angle_beta   90.00
_cell.angle_gamma   90.00
#
_symmetry.space_group_name_H-M   'P 1'
#
loop_
_entity.id
_entity.type
_entity.pdbx_description
1 polymer ?
#
loop_
_entity_poly.entity_id
_entity_poly.type
_entity_poly.pdbx_seq_one_letter_code
_entity_poly.pdbx_strand_id
1 'polypeptide(L)' 'MNVAEQILKILEETGVTQIWGVTGDALNSFTDALQKDECKIKWNAMR' A
#
# COMPACT_ATOMS: atom_id res chain seq x y z
N MET A 1 -11.20 8.14 -1.12
CA MET A 1 -11.49 6.73 -0.79
C MET A 1 -11.72 5.95 -2.06
N ASN A 2 -10.65 5.38 -2.62
CA ASN A 2 -10.69 4.41 -3.72
C ASN A 2 -10.49 2.97 -3.19
N VAL A 3 -10.55 1.96 -4.06
CA VAL A 3 -10.40 0.55 -3.67
C VAL A 3 -9.01 0.27 -3.05
N ALA A 4 -7.95 0.88 -3.58
CA ALA A 4 -6.60 0.71 -3.04
C ALA A 4 -6.47 1.24 -1.60
N GLU A 5 -7.04 2.42 -1.33
CA GLU A 5 -7.09 3.01 0.01
C GLU A 5 -7.91 2.15 0.98
N GLN A 6 -9.03 1.57 0.53
CA GLN A 6 -9.80 0.63 1.35
C GLN A 6 -8.99 -0.63 1.70
N ILE A 7 -8.28 -1.20 0.73
CA ILE A 7 -7.43 -2.37 0.97
C ILE A 7 -6.32 -2.02 1.97
N LEU A 8 -5.64 -0.88 1.80
CA LEU A 8 -4.61 -0.44 2.74
C LEU A 8 -5.16 -0.26 4.16
N LYS A 9 -6.34 0.36 4.29
CA LYS A 9 -6.99 0.52 5.61
C LYS A 9 -7.28 -0.83 6.28
N ILE A 10 -7.77 -1.82 5.53
CA ILE A 10 -8.01 -3.17 6.07
C ILE A 10 -6.68 -3.81 6.52
N LEU A 11 -5.60 -3.63 5.74
CA LEU A 11 -4.27 -4.12 6.08
C LEU A 11 -3.73 -3.44 7.35
N GLU A 12 -3.93 -2.13 7.51
CA GLU A 12 -3.55 -1.41 8.72
C GLU A 12 -4.35 -1.88 9.95
N GLU A 13 -5.67 -2.02 9.82
CA GLU A 13 -6.55 -2.48 10.91
C GLU A 13 -6.23 -3.92 11.34
N THR A 14 -5.71 -4.75 10.44
CA THR A 14 -5.23 -6.10 10.74
C THR A 14 -3.82 -6.15 11.30
N GLY A 15 -3.13 -5.00 11.43
CA GLY A 15 -1.81 -4.88 12.03
C GLY A 15 -0.64 -5.10 11.07
N VAL A 16 -0.87 -5.07 9.76
CA VAL A 16 0.21 -5.13 8.77
C VAL A 16 1.03 -3.86 8.83
N THR A 17 2.36 -4.00 8.90
CA THR A 17 3.31 -2.88 8.99
C THR A 17 4.20 -2.73 7.75
N GLN A 18 4.25 -3.77 6.90
CA GLN A 18 5.13 -3.80 5.75
C GLN A 18 4.56 -4.67 4.62
N ILE A 19 4.75 -4.23 3.38
CA ILE A 19 4.37 -4.96 2.17
C ILE A 19 5.60 -5.10 1.28
N TRP A 20 5.81 -6.28 0.72
CA TRP A 20 6.90 -6.58 -0.19
C TRP A 20 6.34 -6.86 -1.58
N GLY A 21 6.88 -6.22 -2.62
CA GLY A 21 6.35 -6.40 -3.96
C GLY A 21 7.22 -5.82 -5.06
N VAL A 22 6.91 -6.22 -6.30
CA VAL A 22 7.51 -5.67 -7.51
C VAL A 22 6.47 -4.75 -8.16
N THR A 23 6.85 -3.50 -8.40
CA THR A 23 5.96 -2.51 -8.98
C THR A 23 5.78 -2.74 -10.48
N GLY A 24 4.56 -2.54 -10.97
CA GLY A 24 4.21 -2.46 -12.39
C GLY A 24 2.97 -1.59 -12.57
N ASP A 25 2.61 -1.26 -13.81
CA ASP A 25 1.56 -0.26 -14.11
C ASP A 25 0.21 -0.53 -13.41
N ALA A 26 -0.14 -1.81 -13.24
CA ALA A 26 -1.36 -2.22 -12.56
C ALA A 26 -1.42 -1.83 -11.07
N LEU A 27 -0.27 -1.57 -10.44
CA LEU A 27 -0.13 -1.27 -9.02
C LEU A 27 0.12 0.22 -8.72
N ASN A 28 0.17 1.08 -9.75
CA ASN A 28 0.42 2.52 -9.55
C ASN A 28 -0.58 3.13 -8.56
N SER A 29 -1.88 2.88 -8.73
CA SER A 29 -2.90 3.37 -7.79
C SER A 29 -2.74 2.85 -6.36
N PHE A 30 -2.11 1.68 -6.18
CA PHE A 30 -1.83 1.12 -4.86
C PHE A 30 -0.59 1.76 -4.23
N THR A 31 0.47 1.97 -5.00
CA THR A 31 1.67 2.68 -4.54
C THR A 31 1.41 4.16 -4.29
N ASP A 32 0.52 4.79 -5.05
CA ASP A 32 0.11 6.18 -4.82
C ASP A 32 -0.63 6.31 -3.50
N ALA A 33 -1.49 5.34 -3.17
CA ALA A 33 -2.21 5.31 -1.90
C ALA A 33 -1.26 5.08 -0.70
N LEU A 34 -0.19 4.29 -0.88
CA LEU A 34 0.87 4.09 0.12
C LEU A 34 1.68 5.36 0.40
N GLN A 35 1.81 6.27 -0.57
CA GLN A 35 2.56 7.53 -0.43
C GLN A 35 1.77 8.64 0.29
N LYS A 36 0.51 8.42 0.63
CA LYS A 36 -0.27 9.39 1.39
C LYS A 36 0.20 9.46 2.84
N ASP A 37 0.28 10.67 3.40
CA ASP A 37 0.81 10.97 4.74
C ASP A 37 0.16 10.18 5.89
N GLU A 38 -1.03 9.61 5.68
CA GLU A 38 -1.77 8.84 6.68
C GLU A 38 -1.36 7.36 6.74
N CYS A 39 -0.73 6.83 5.68
CA CYS A 39 -0.40 5.42 5.56
C CYS A 39 0.89 5.08 6.33
N LYS A 40 0.79 4.13 7.28
CA LYS A 40 1.92 3.70 8.13
C LYS A 40 2.63 2.45 7.61
N ILE A 41 2.11 1.84 6.54
CA ILE A 41 2.67 0.63 5.96
C ILE A 41 3.90 0.95 5.14
N LYS A 42 5.01 0.27 5.44
CA LYS A 42 6.25 0.37 4.68
C LYS A 42 6.21 -0.49 3.41
N TRP A 43 6.36 0.13 2.24
CA TRP A 43 6.59 -0.61 0.99
C TRP A 43 8.07 -0.98 0.83
N ASN A 44 8.35 -2.26 0.62
CA ASN A 44 9.67 -2.79 0.32
C ASN A 44 9.70 -3.32 -1.12
N ALA A 45 10.28 -2.54 -2.03
CA ALA A 45 10.42 -2.92 -3.42
C ALA A 45 11.41 -4.08 -3.58
N MET A 46 10.98 -5.13 -4.26
CA MET A 46 11.81 -6.29 -4.60
C MET A 46 12.35 -6.16 -6.03
N ARG A 47 13.49 -6.82 -6.31
CA ARG A 47 14.11 -6.93 -7.64
C ARG A 47 14.17 -8.38 -8.09
#